data_AF-A0A9P0A851-F1
#
_entry.id   AF-A0A9P0A851-F1
#
_cell.length_a   1.000
_cell.length_b   1.000
_cell.length_c   1.000
_cell.angle_alpha   90.00
_cell.angle_beta   90.00
_cell.angle_gamma   90.00
#
_symmetry.space_group_name_H-M   'P 1'
#
loop_
_entity.id
_entity.type
_entity.pdbx_description
1 polymer ?
#
loop_
_entity_poly.entity_id
_entity_poly.type
_entity_poly.pdbx_seq_one_letter_code
_entity_poly.pdbx_strand_id
1 'polypeptide(L)'
;MAQNQDPVVNLMDWANDIRDFADQQPLWGEFVIIEPLLREFVLGNVNLAPFADGFDDSGLVNGARVLCNGRQGNIPVDDQMLLLATIGESLFPRLRNRRLDQEPARQLLRMSVSQIVDFPDPDVANAILNKANELYPEQPNAAAREAAIRQGSVENAMLILVAGMNEHRRKFPTFGTELLLHTILAILKTGECSVDFLTKVVDGCKMFGFNVNLDRDLIKAIYLTFGEYINSRDVRAMIEYWKTLVPNKCLRIKLTIEQAEWHNLTSFTSIKTALTLHKQFYWANLFQLHAYSAQLGKFRIAMDIIQDDPYYGFNNNLGEASSTRYCLLAQLETAS
;
A
#
# COMPACT_ATOMS: atom_id res chain seq x y z
N MET A 1 30.96 -32.62 9.85
CA MET A 1 30.12 -31.51 10.34
C MET A 1 30.42 -30.31 9.46
N ALA A 2 29.70 -30.17 8.34
CA ALA A 2 29.77 -28.97 7.51
C ALA A 2 28.77 -27.97 8.09
N GLN A 3 29.26 -26.85 8.59
CA GLN A 3 28.43 -25.72 9.00
C GLN A 3 27.89 -25.07 7.71
N ASN A 4 26.59 -25.23 7.45
CA ASN A 4 25.85 -24.36 6.55
C ASN A 4 25.88 -22.96 7.16
N GLN A 5 26.74 -22.09 6.63
CA GLN A 5 26.53 -20.66 6.74
C GLN A 5 25.56 -20.30 5.62
N ASP A 6 24.32 -20.02 5.98
CA ASP A 6 23.38 -19.37 5.07
C ASP A 6 24.03 -18.06 4.59
N PRO A 7 23.90 -17.71 3.29
CA PRO A 7 24.48 -16.48 2.78
C PRO A 7 23.82 -15.31 3.51
N VAL A 8 24.64 -14.53 4.22
CA VAL A 8 24.23 -13.24 4.78
C VAL A 8 23.79 -12.37 3.60
N VAL A 9 22.48 -12.19 3.45
CA VAL A 9 21.93 -11.26 2.46
C VAL A 9 22.51 -9.89 2.76
N ASN A 10 23.38 -9.42 1.87
CA ASN A 10 23.95 -8.10 1.95
C ASN A 10 22.83 -7.08 1.72
N LEU A 11 22.42 -6.38 2.79
CA LEU A 11 21.35 -5.38 2.75
C LEU A 11 21.59 -4.27 1.71
N MET A 12 22.85 -4.05 1.30
CA MET A 12 23.20 -3.13 0.21
C MET A 12 22.90 -3.69 -1.19
N ASP A 13 22.99 -5.00 -1.39
CA ASP A 13 22.62 -5.63 -2.67
C ASP A 13 21.08 -5.67 -2.81
N TRP A 14 20.34 -5.80 -1.70
CA TRP A 14 18.88 -5.63 -1.65
C TRP A 14 18.41 -4.20 -1.99
N ALA A 15 19.12 -3.18 -1.48
CA ALA A 15 18.82 -1.78 -1.82
C ALA A 15 19.11 -1.45 -3.30
N ASN A 16 20.04 -2.16 -3.92
CA ASN A 16 20.34 -2.03 -5.35
C ASN A 16 19.34 -2.80 -6.22
N ASP A 17 18.83 -3.95 -5.78
CA ASP A 17 17.70 -4.64 -6.45
C ASP A 17 16.41 -3.81 -6.44
N ILE A 18 16.23 -2.93 -5.45
CA ILE A 18 15.11 -1.97 -5.42
C ILE A 18 15.24 -0.92 -6.55
N ARG A 19 16.43 -0.66 -7.10
CA ARG A 19 16.57 0.29 -8.22
C ARG A 19 16.00 -0.24 -9.53
N ASP A 20 15.97 -1.55 -9.73
CA ASP A 20 15.31 -2.16 -10.89
C ASP A 20 13.77 -2.20 -10.75
N PHE A 21 13.21 -1.74 -9.62
CA PHE A 21 11.77 -1.39 -9.53
C PHE A 21 11.43 -0.14 -10.38
N ALA A 22 12.43 0.54 -10.95
CA ALA A 22 12.28 1.81 -11.64
C ALA A 22 11.64 1.73 -13.04
N ASP A 23 11.50 0.55 -13.64
CA ASP A 23 11.06 0.42 -15.04
C ASP A 23 9.57 0.74 -15.31
N GLN A 24 8.79 1.04 -14.26
CA GLN A 24 7.41 1.55 -14.40
C GLN A 24 7.21 2.99 -13.92
N GLN A 25 8.28 3.71 -13.53
CA GLN A 25 8.22 5.09 -13.03
C GLN A 25 7.37 6.10 -13.84
N PRO A 26 7.28 6.04 -15.20
CA PRO A 26 6.50 6.98 -15.99
C PRO A 26 4.98 6.87 -15.79
N LEU A 27 4.43 5.66 -15.72
CA LEU A 27 2.97 5.40 -15.70
C LEU A 27 2.32 5.78 -14.36
N TRP A 28 2.97 5.43 -13.24
CA TRP A 28 2.63 5.90 -11.89
C TRP A 28 2.63 7.42 -11.75
N GLY A 29 3.26 8.13 -12.70
CA GLY A 29 3.31 9.57 -12.68
C GLY A 29 1.98 10.21 -12.97
N GLU A 30 1.22 9.66 -13.92
CA GLU A 30 0.04 10.32 -14.49
C GLU A 30 -1.12 10.46 -13.50
N PHE A 31 -1.41 9.47 -12.66
CA PHE A 31 -2.51 9.57 -11.69
C PHE A 31 -2.14 10.31 -10.40
N VAL A 32 -0.92 10.11 -9.92
CA VAL A 32 -0.37 10.90 -8.79
C VAL A 32 -0.29 12.39 -9.15
N ILE A 33 -0.13 12.73 -10.43
CA ILE A 33 -0.23 14.12 -10.92
C ILE A 33 -1.65 14.71 -10.75
N ILE A 34 -2.70 13.89 -10.77
CA ILE A 34 -4.10 14.36 -10.76
C ILE A 34 -4.52 14.83 -9.36
N GLU A 35 -4.10 14.15 -8.29
CA GLU A 35 -4.50 14.48 -6.92
C GLU A 35 -3.42 15.28 -6.17
N PRO A 36 -3.67 16.56 -5.81
CA PRO A 36 -2.70 17.41 -5.10
C PRO A 36 -2.12 16.77 -3.82
N LEU A 37 -2.93 15.99 -3.10
CA LEU A 37 -2.51 15.32 -1.86
C LEU A 37 -1.53 14.17 -2.07
N LEU A 38 -1.56 13.52 -3.23
CA LEU A 38 -0.72 12.36 -3.54
C LEU A 38 0.50 12.70 -4.37
N ARG A 39 0.54 13.90 -4.98
CA ARG A 39 1.53 14.34 -5.97
C ARG A 39 2.98 14.00 -5.65
N GLU A 40 3.35 14.22 -4.40
CA GLU A 40 4.70 14.09 -3.85
C GLU A 40 4.62 13.60 -2.40
N PHE A 41 5.49 12.69 -1.98
CA PHE A 41 5.54 12.20 -0.59
C PHE A 41 6.62 12.94 0.22
N VAL A 42 6.27 13.35 1.44
CA VAL A 42 7.04 14.30 2.24
C VAL A 42 7.71 13.62 3.43
N LEU A 43 6.95 12.89 4.24
CA LEU A 43 7.35 12.56 5.62
C LEU A 43 8.64 11.74 5.72
N GLY A 44 8.84 10.81 4.79
CA GLY A 44 10.01 9.93 4.79
C GLY A 44 11.36 10.62 4.56
N ASN A 45 11.38 11.88 4.11
CA ASN A 45 12.61 12.61 3.75
C ASN A 45 12.80 13.94 4.50
N VAL A 46 11.90 14.33 5.41
CA VAL A 46 12.08 15.56 6.23
C VAL A 46 13.31 15.45 7.15
N ASN A 47 13.65 14.23 7.58
CA ASN A 47 14.78 13.90 8.46
C ASN A 47 14.78 14.76 9.75
N LEU A 48 13.65 14.78 10.46
CA LEU A 48 13.45 15.44 11.75
C LEU A 48 12.49 14.60 12.61
N ALA A 49 12.71 14.52 13.92
CA ALA A 49 11.81 13.83 14.85
C ALA A 49 10.39 14.43 14.80
N PRO A 50 9.31 13.62 14.93
CA PRO A 50 9.30 12.17 15.20
C PRO A 50 9.51 11.30 13.96
N PHE A 51 9.83 11.88 12.80
CA PHE A 51 10.08 11.14 11.56
C PHE A 51 11.55 10.75 11.36
N ALA A 52 12.46 11.28 12.18
CA ALA A 52 13.85 10.83 12.29
C ALA A 52 13.92 9.57 13.17
N ASP A 53 14.78 8.62 12.79
CA ASP A 53 15.14 7.42 13.57
C ASP A 53 14.10 6.29 13.72
N GLY A 54 13.15 6.21 12.79
CA GLY A 54 12.24 5.06 12.73
C GLY A 54 10.85 5.41 13.24
N PHE A 55 9.88 4.76 12.63
CA PHE A 55 8.50 5.20 12.59
C PHE A 55 7.77 4.63 13.82
N ASP A 56 7.24 5.48 14.70
CA ASP A 56 6.25 5.01 15.68
C ASP A 56 4.87 4.90 14.99
N ASP A 57 4.21 3.75 15.15
CA ASP A 57 3.01 3.35 14.40
C ASP A 57 1.83 4.33 14.53
N SER A 58 1.83 5.18 15.55
CA SER A 58 0.71 6.05 15.90
C SER A 58 0.96 7.51 15.58
N GLY A 59 2.16 8.02 15.88
CA GLY A 59 2.58 9.37 15.54
C GLY A 59 2.64 9.57 14.05
N LEU A 60 3.16 8.59 13.30
CA LEU A 60 3.26 8.71 11.85
C LEU A 60 1.90 8.85 11.17
N VAL A 61 0.96 7.95 11.45
CA VAL A 61 -0.33 7.94 10.76
C VAL A 61 -1.14 9.20 11.09
N ASN A 62 -1.14 9.61 12.35
CA ASN A 62 -1.83 10.83 12.76
C ASN A 62 -1.12 12.08 12.24
N GLY A 63 0.22 12.10 12.21
CA GLY A 63 1.02 13.19 11.65
C GLY A 63 0.81 13.33 10.14
N ALA A 64 0.78 12.22 9.41
CA ALA A 64 0.44 12.17 7.98
C ALA A 64 -0.97 12.68 7.72
N ARG A 65 -1.95 12.28 8.54
CA ARG A 65 -3.33 12.73 8.39
C ARG A 65 -3.49 14.23 8.61
N VAL A 66 -2.88 14.78 9.67
CA VAL A 66 -2.86 16.23 9.93
C VAL A 66 -2.13 16.97 8.80
N LEU A 67 -0.99 16.45 8.35
CA LEU A 67 -0.22 17.05 7.26
C LEU A 67 -1.01 17.08 5.94
N CYS A 68 -1.64 15.97 5.56
CA CYS A 68 -2.44 15.86 4.34
C CYS A 68 -3.62 16.83 4.36
N ASN A 69 -4.25 17.06 5.51
CA ASN A 69 -5.30 18.08 5.62
C ASN A 69 -4.75 19.48 5.30
N GLY A 70 -3.55 19.81 5.79
CA GLY A 70 -2.89 21.08 5.47
C GLY A 70 -2.59 21.26 4.01
N ARG A 71 -2.07 20.20 3.36
CA ARG A 71 -1.74 20.20 1.92
C ARG A 71 -2.92 20.49 1.02
N GLN A 72 -4.12 20.16 1.49
CA GLN A 72 -5.33 20.45 0.76
C GLN A 72 -5.65 21.95 0.70
N GLY A 73 -5.30 22.68 1.76
CA GLY A 73 -5.79 24.04 2.00
C GLY A 73 -7.31 24.07 2.19
N ASN A 74 -7.98 25.00 1.51
CA ASN A 74 -9.41 25.27 1.71
C ASN A 74 -10.35 24.41 0.84
N ILE A 75 -9.83 23.40 0.16
CA ILE A 75 -10.67 22.48 -0.60
C ILE A 75 -11.39 21.58 0.44
N PRO A 76 -12.66 21.19 0.26
CA PRO A 76 -13.27 20.14 1.05
C PRO A 76 -12.83 18.76 0.55
N VAL A 77 -12.33 17.88 1.44
CA VAL A 77 -12.02 16.46 1.13
C VAL A 77 -12.74 15.60 2.14
N ASP A 78 -13.27 14.49 1.65
CA ASP A 78 -13.86 13.47 2.50
C ASP A 78 -12.78 12.70 3.29
N ASP A 79 -13.23 11.99 4.31
CA ASP A 79 -12.33 11.26 5.21
C ASP A 79 -11.56 10.13 4.48
N GLN A 80 -12.18 9.54 3.47
CA GLN A 80 -11.63 8.41 2.72
C GLN A 80 -10.43 8.85 1.87
N MET A 81 -10.54 9.98 1.19
CA MET A 81 -9.45 10.61 0.43
C MET A 81 -8.33 11.06 1.35
N LEU A 82 -8.64 11.57 2.55
CA LEU A 82 -7.61 11.91 3.55
C LEU A 82 -6.88 10.66 4.06
N LEU A 83 -7.60 9.57 4.31
CA LEU A 83 -7.02 8.28 4.69
C LEU A 83 -6.16 7.70 3.57
N LEU A 84 -6.60 7.80 2.32
CA LEU A 84 -5.84 7.38 1.15
C LEU A 84 -4.54 8.19 1.00
N ALA A 85 -4.59 9.50 1.19
CA ALA A 85 -3.41 10.37 1.22
C ALA A 85 -2.46 10.02 2.37
N THR A 86 -3.02 9.71 3.54
CA THR A 86 -2.28 9.25 4.71
C THR A 86 -1.53 7.94 4.43
N ILE A 87 -2.18 6.98 3.76
CA ILE A 87 -1.55 5.72 3.29
C ILE A 87 -0.40 6.03 2.32
N GLY A 88 -0.64 6.94 1.38
CA GLY A 88 0.37 7.45 0.47
C GLY A 88 1.59 7.97 1.23
N GLU A 89 1.43 8.93 2.14
CA GLU A 89 2.53 9.53 2.92
C GLU A 89 3.25 8.55 3.85
N SER A 90 2.52 7.62 4.47
CA SER A 90 3.06 6.74 5.52
C SER A 90 3.74 5.49 4.97
N LEU A 91 3.19 4.87 3.93
CA LEU A 91 3.62 3.56 3.44
C LEU A 91 4.32 3.63 2.08
N PHE A 92 3.81 4.44 1.14
CA PHE A 92 4.29 4.44 -0.24
C PHE A 92 5.65 5.12 -0.53
N PRO A 93 6.18 6.09 0.25
CA PRO A 93 7.56 6.54 0.02
C PRO A 93 8.58 5.40 0.20
N ARG A 94 8.23 4.29 0.85
CA ARG A 94 9.09 3.10 0.93
C ARG A 94 8.99 2.18 -0.29
N LEU A 95 7.98 2.40 -1.12
CA LEU A 95 7.72 1.63 -2.34
C LEU A 95 8.15 2.39 -3.61
N ARG A 96 8.50 3.68 -3.52
CA ARG A 96 8.78 4.53 -4.68
C ARG A 96 9.94 5.52 -4.45
N ASN A 97 10.73 5.77 -5.49
CA ASN A 97 11.72 6.87 -5.57
C ASN A 97 11.09 8.28 -5.76
N ARG A 98 9.80 8.47 -5.47
CA ARG A 98 9.08 9.77 -5.54
C ARG A 98 9.05 10.48 -4.19
N ARG A 99 10.15 10.35 -3.46
CA ARG A 99 10.33 11.19 -2.30
C ARG A 99 10.86 12.53 -2.77
N LEU A 100 10.31 13.59 -2.21
CA LEU A 100 10.97 14.87 -2.33
C LEU A 100 12.36 14.78 -1.76
N ASP A 101 13.33 15.38 -2.44
CA ASP A 101 14.62 15.66 -1.82
C ASP A 101 14.40 16.41 -0.51
N GLN A 102 15.36 16.31 0.40
CA GLN A 102 15.20 16.81 1.77
C GLN A 102 14.73 18.27 1.80
N GLU A 103 15.31 19.15 1.00
CA GLU A 103 14.95 20.57 1.04
C GLU A 103 13.53 20.86 0.49
N PRO A 104 13.14 20.35 -0.70
CA PRO A 104 11.74 20.39 -1.15
C PRO A 104 10.75 19.78 -0.14
N ALA A 105 11.09 18.66 0.51
CA ALA A 105 10.24 18.04 1.52
C ALA A 105 10.02 18.97 2.72
N ARG A 106 11.08 19.64 3.17
CA ARG A 106 11.03 20.63 4.27
C ARG A 106 10.25 21.89 3.88
N GLN A 107 10.33 22.32 2.62
CA GLN A 107 9.51 23.42 2.11
C GLN A 107 8.04 23.04 2.08
N LEU A 108 7.70 21.87 1.55
CA LEU A 108 6.32 21.40 1.50
C LEU A 108 5.75 21.16 2.90
N LEU A 109 6.55 20.67 3.85
CA LEU A 109 6.15 20.58 5.26
C LEU A 109 5.71 21.96 5.80
N ARG A 110 6.55 22.99 5.64
CA ARG A 110 6.23 24.34 6.12
C ARG A 110 4.99 24.91 5.45
N MET A 111 4.83 24.70 4.14
CA MET A 111 3.63 25.11 3.41
C MET A 111 2.39 24.42 3.97
N SER A 112 2.43 23.10 4.14
CA SER A 112 1.30 22.31 4.65
C SER A 112 0.94 22.73 6.07
N VAL A 113 1.92 22.89 6.96
CA VAL A 113 1.71 23.29 8.35
C VAL A 113 1.19 24.72 8.46
N SER A 114 1.54 25.59 7.52
CA SER A 114 0.97 26.95 7.49
C SER A 114 -0.53 26.96 7.20
N GLN A 115 -1.04 25.90 6.57
CA GLN A 115 -2.43 25.75 6.15
C GLN A 115 -3.30 24.90 7.11
N ILE A 116 -2.70 24.12 8.04
CA ILE A 116 -3.47 23.31 9.02
C ILE A 116 -4.08 24.11 10.18
N VAL A 117 -3.88 25.42 10.25
CA VAL A 117 -4.40 26.23 11.36
C VAL A 117 -5.94 26.19 11.41
N ASP A 118 -6.57 26.00 10.25
CA ASP A 118 -8.03 25.86 10.09
C ASP A 118 -8.48 24.39 10.07
N PHE A 119 -7.81 23.52 10.84
CA PHE A 119 -8.16 22.09 10.91
C PHE A 119 -9.65 21.90 11.27
N PRO A 120 -10.39 20.95 10.64
CA PRO A 120 -11.83 20.82 10.84
C PRO A 120 -12.27 20.55 12.29
N ASP A 121 -11.46 19.81 13.05
CA ASP A 121 -11.72 19.56 14.47
C ASP A 121 -11.22 20.76 15.32
N PRO A 122 -12.11 21.41 16.11
CA PRO A 122 -11.76 22.61 16.87
C PRO A 122 -10.66 22.41 17.91
N ASP A 123 -10.55 21.25 18.54
CA ASP A 123 -9.51 21.06 19.58
C ASP A 123 -8.15 20.83 18.93
N VAL A 124 -8.10 20.08 17.83
CA VAL A 124 -6.88 19.93 17.03
C VAL A 124 -6.44 21.29 16.48
N ALA A 125 -7.37 22.09 15.92
CA ALA A 125 -7.09 23.45 15.47
C ALA A 125 -6.56 24.33 16.60
N ASN A 126 -7.17 24.28 17.79
CA ASN A 126 -6.72 25.02 18.96
C ASN A 126 -5.32 24.59 19.42
N ALA A 127 -5.01 23.30 19.42
CA ALA A 127 -3.68 22.79 19.78
C ALA A 127 -2.60 23.30 18.80
N ILE A 128 -2.88 23.24 17.50
CA ILE A 128 -2.03 23.79 16.43
C ILE A 128 -1.84 25.29 16.63
N LEU A 129 -2.94 26.03 16.82
CA LEU A 129 -2.94 27.48 16.97
C LEU A 129 -2.18 27.94 18.22
N ASN A 130 -2.39 27.28 19.35
CA ASN A 130 -1.68 27.57 20.60
C ASN A 130 -0.17 27.37 20.41
N LYS A 131 0.25 26.27 19.76
CA LYS A 131 1.67 26.02 19.49
C LYS A 131 2.26 27.03 18.50
N ALA A 132 1.49 27.42 17.49
CA ALA A 132 1.92 28.44 16.55
C ALA A 132 2.06 29.81 17.22
N ASN A 133 1.16 30.20 18.13
CA ASN A 133 1.26 31.45 18.89
C ASN A 133 2.42 31.46 19.89
N GLU A 134 2.75 30.30 20.49
CA GLU A 134 3.94 30.16 21.34
C GLU A 134 5.23 30.43 20.57
N LEU A 135 5.33 29.90 19.35
CA LEU A 135 6.52 30.01 18.49
C LEU A 135 6.59 31.34 17.72
N TYR A 136 5.43 31.96 17.45
CA TYR A 136 5.29 33.19 16.69
C TYR A 136 4.33 34.18 17.41
N PRO A 137 4.70 34.72 18.58
CA PRO A 137 3.80 35.50 19.44
C PRO A 137 3.43 36.87 18.89
N GLU A 138 4.23 37.43 17.98
CA GLU A 138 4.08 38.80 17.47
C GLU A 138 3.22 38.91 16.20
N GLN A 139 2.52 37.85 15.80
CA GLN A 139 1.79 37.83 14.54
C GLN A 139 0.40 38.47 14.68
N PRO A 140 0.12 39.59 13.98
CA PRO A 140 -1.08 40.40 14.22
C PRO A 140 -2.38 39.74 13.73
N ASN A 141 -2.29 38.76 12.83
CA ASN A 141 -3.45 38.08 12.25
C ASN A 141 -3.05 36.71 11.66
N ALA A 142 -4.05 35.96 11.17
CA ALA A 142 -3.85 34.63 10.60
C ALA A 142 -2.90 34.63 9.38
N ALA A 143 -3.03 35.60 8.47
CA ALA A 143 -2.19 35.68 7.27
C ALA A 143 -0.72 35.94 7.60
N ALA A 144 -0.45 36.81 8.59
CA ALA A 144 0.90 37.07 9.08
C ALA A 144 1.52 35.82 9.73
N ARG A 145 0.71 35.07 10.51
CA ARG A 145 1.12 33.80 11.10
C ARG A 145 1.43 32.74 10.04
N GLU A 146 0.58 32.60 9.04
CA GLU A 146 0.80 31.69 7.92
C GLU A 146 2.12 32.02 7.20
N ALA A 147 2.36 33.30 6.89
CA ALA A 147 3.61 33.75 6.29
C ALA A 147 4.83 33.46 7.19
N ALA A 148 4.71 33.68 8.50
CA ALA A 148 5.77 33.40 9.47
C ALA A 148 6.11 31.90 9.57
N ILE A 149 5.11 31.02 9.51
CA ILE A 149 5.33 29.56 9.47
C ILE A 149 6.02 29.16 8.17
N ARG A 150 5.57 29.67 7.01
CA ARG A 150 6.16 29.37 5.69
C ARG A 150 7.63 29.78 5.60
N GLN A 151 7.96 30.96 6.13
CA GLN A 151 9.31 31.54 6.07
C GLN A 151 10.20 31.11 7.24
N GLY A 152 9.61 30.56 8.30
CA GLY A 152 10.30 30.13 9.51
C GLY A 152 11.12 28.85 9.36
N SER A 153 11.64 28.38 10.49
CA SER A 153 12.41 27.13 10.56
C SER A 153 11.50 25.91 10.36
N VAL A 154 12.06 24.85 9.78
CA VAL A 154 11.36 23.58 9.59
C VAL A 154 11.08 22.91 10.94
N GLU A 155 11.95 23.11 11.92
CA GLU A 155 11.81 22.62 13.29
C GLU A 155 10.58 23.22 13.97
N ASN A 156 10.31 24.52 13.76
CA ASN A 156 9.10 25.15 14.30
C ASN A 156 7.84 24.58 13.64
N ALA A 157 7.84 24.41 12.32
CA ALA A 157 6.73 23.76 11.62
C ALA A 157 6.51 22.32 12.13
N MET A 158 7.58 21.59 12.43
CA MET A 158 7.49 20.25 13.01
C MET A 158 6.85 20.26 14.39
N LEU A 159 7.24 21.19 15.27
CA LEU A 159 6.65 21.32 16.61
C LEU A 159 5.14 21.63 16.55
N ILE A 160 4.72 22.44 15.59
CA ILE A 160 3.29 22.74 15.33
C ILE A 160 2.57 21.48 14.87
N LEU A 161 3.13 20.75 13.90
CA LEU A 161 2.56 19.49 13.42
C LEU A 161 2.42 18.47 14.56
N VAL A 162 3.44 18.34 15.42
CA VAL A 162 3.43 17.44 16.58
C VAL A 162 2.31 17.80 17.56
N ALA A 163 2.04 19.10 17.78
CA ALA A 163 0.91 19.52 18.63
C ALA A 163 -0.44 19.06 18.05
N GLY A 164 -0.65 19.28 16.74
CA GLY A 164 -1.86 18.81 16.05
C GLY A 164 -1.97 17.28 16.04
N MET A 165 -0.88 16.58 15.76
CA MET A 165 -0.79 15.12 15.77
C MET A 165 -1.16 14.52 17.12
N ASN A 166 -0.65 15.08 18.22
CA ASN A 166 -0.91 14.58 19.57
C ASN A 166 -2.39 14.75 19.95
N GLU A 167 -2.97 15.91 19.63
CA GLU A 167 -4.39 16.17 19.91
C GLU A 167 -5.30 15.32 19.01
N HIS A 168 -4.97 15.20 17.72
CA HIS A 168 -5.69 14.35 16.79
C HIS A 168 -5.67 12.89 17.24
N ARG A 169 -4.49 12.36 17.60
CA ARG A 169 -4.32 11.00 18.12
C ARG A 169 -5.16 10.74 19.36
N ARG A 170 -5.29 11.73 20.26
CA ARG A 170 -6.09 11.62 21.49
C ARG A 170 -7.58 11.42 21.19
N LYS A 171 -8.08 12.08 20.13
CA LYS A 171 -9.50 12.04 19.73
C LYS A 171 -9.85 10.92 18.77
N PHE A 172 -9.01 10.75 17.76
CA PHE A 172 -9.19 9.83 16.64
C PHE A 172 -8.00 8.88 16.60
N PRO A 173 -7.93 7.91 17.53
CA PRO A 173 -6.83 6.97 17.57
C PRO A 173 -6.83 6.14 16.29
N THR A 174 -6.02 6.54 15.32
CA THR A 174 -5.77 5.77 14.10
C THR A 174 -4.55 4.90 14.37
N PHE A 175 -4.74 3.58 14.27
CA PHE A 175 -3.67 2.61 14.56
C PHE A 175 -2.94 2.24 13.27
N GLY A 176 -1.60 2.27 13.27
CA GLY A 176 -0.79 1.81 12.15
C GLY A 176 -1.11 0.38 11.71
N THR A 177 -1.53 -0.48 12.65
CA THR A 177 -2.00 -1.83 12.35
C THR A 177 -3.23 -1.83 11.45
N GLU A 178 -4.21 -0.97 11.70
CA GLU A 178 -5.42 -0.88 10.89
C GLU A 178 -5.09 -0.42 9.47
N LEU A 179 -4.24 0.60 9.35
CA LEU A 179 -3.78 1.11 8.06
C LEU A 179 -3.00 0.04 7.28
N LEU A 180 -2.09 -0.68 7.93
CA LEU A 180 -1.35 -1.79 7.34
C LEU A 180 -2.29 -2.91 6.87
N LEU A 181 -3.28 -3.28 7.67
CA LEU A 181 -4.25 -4.33 7.31
C LEU A 181 -5.09 -3.93 6.10
N HIS A 182 -5.55 -2.68 6.00
CA HIS A 182 -6.23 -2.19 4.80
C HIS A 182 -5.34 -2.34 3.56
N THR A 183 -4.06 -1.94 3.65
CA THR A 183 -3.12 -2.04 2.54
C THR A 183 -2.85 -3.50 2.14
N ILE A 184 -2.57 -4.37 3.11
CA ILE A 184 -2.36 -5.81 2.86
C ILE A 184 -3.58 -6.39 2.16
N LEU A 185 -4.79 -6.14 2.67
CA LEU A 185 -6.01 -6.69 2.11
C LEU A 185 -6.34 -6.10 0.74
N ALA A 186 -6.13 -4.80 0.54
CA ALA A 186 -6.32 -4.15 -0.76
C ALA A 186 -5.47 -4.81 -1.85
N ILE A 187 -4.21 -5.11 -1.53
CA ILE A 187 -3.28 -5.71 -2.49
C ILE A 187 -3.61 -7.20 -2.67
N LEU A 188 -3.64 -7.98 -1.59
CA LEU A 188 -3.82 -9.44 -1.67
C LEU A 188 -5.18 -9.90 -2.17
N LYS A 189 -6.21 -9.05 -2.03
CA LYS A 189 -7.56 -9.32 -2.54
C LYS A 189 -7.91 -8.47 -3.75
N THR A 190 -6.93 -7.78 -4.34
CA THR A 190 -7.11 -6.93 -5.52
C THR A 190 -8.32 -6.01 -5.42
N GLY A 191 -8.48 -5.35 -4.28
CA GLY A 191 -9.59 -4.44 -3.97
C GLY A 191 -10.93 -5.10 -3.63
N GLU A 192 -11.06 -6.42 -3.75
CA GLU A 192 -12.32 -7.15 -3.59
C GLU A 192 -12.32 -8.00 -2.32
N CYS A 193 -12.78 -7.42 -1.22
CA CYS A 193 -13.05 -8.13 0.03
C CYS A 193 -14.55 -8.26 0.28
N SER A 194 -15.02 -9.46 0.65
CA SER A 194 -16.40 -9.63 1.13
C SER A 194 -16.54 -9.19 2.59
N VAL A 195 -17.75 -8.72 2.96
CA VAL A 195 -18.06 -8.31 4.34
C VAL A 195 -17.79 -9.47 5.31
N ASP A 196 -18.25 -10.68 4.98
CA ASP A 196 -18.02 -11.87 5.81
C ASP A 196 -16.53 -12.18 6.03
N PHE A 197 -15.70 -11.92 5.01
CA PHE A 197 -14.26 -12.10 5.15
C PHE A 197 -13.67 -11.06 6.10
N LEU A 198 -14.05 -9.78 5.95
CA LEU A 198 -13.59 -8.70 6.82
C LEU A 198 -14.02 -8.90 8.27
N THR A 199 -15.27 -9.30 8.51
CA THR A 199 -15.77 -9.64 9.85
C THR A 199 -14.89 -10.71 10.51
N LYS A 200 -14.55 -11.78 9.78
CA LYS A 200 -13.66 -12.84 10.30
C LYS A 200 -12.24 -12.34 10.59
N VAL A 201 -11.72 -11.39 9.82
CA VAL A 201 -10.43 -10.76 10.09
C VAL A 201 -10.51 -9.91 11.35
N VAL A 202 -11.52 -9.05 11.46
CA VAL A 202 -11.76 -8.17 12.61
C VAL A 202 -11.93 -8.99 13.89
N ASP A 203 -12.75 -10.04 13.86
CA ASP A 203 -12.95 -10.94 15.00
C ASP A 203 -11.66 -11.65 15.40
N GLY A 204 -10.86 -12.09 14.41
CA GLY A 204 -9.53 -12.63 14.64
C GLY A 204 -8.62 -11.63 15.36
N CYS A 205 -8.60 -10.37 14.95
CA CYS A 205 -7.80 -9.32 15.60
C CYS A 205 -8.27 -9.06 17.04
N LYS A 206 -9.59 -9.01 17.27
CA LYS A 206 -10.19 -8.79 18.59
C LYS A 206 -9.79 -9.87 19.59
N MET A 207 -9.75 -11.14 19.16
CA MET A 207 -9.32 -12.26 20.01
C MET A 207 -7.89 -12.10 20.54
N PHE A 208 -7.05 -11.29 19.90
CA PHE A 208 -5.67 -11.01 20.31
C PHE A 208 -5.48 -9.63 20.95
N GLY A 209 -6.58 -8.93 21.26
CA GLY A 209 -6.55 -7.63 21.93
C GLY A 209 -6.40 -6.43 21.01
N PHE A 210 -6.52 -6.62 19.69
CA PHE A 210 -6.51 -5.53 18.72
C PHE A 210 -7.93 -5.23 18.25
N ASN A 211 -8.40 -4.01 18.48
CA ASN A 211 -9.64 -3.54 17.87
C ASN A 211 -9.28 -2.76 16.61
N VAL A 212 -9.63 -3.31 15.45
CA VAL A 212 -9.40 -2.68 14.14
C VAL A 212 -10.75 -2.48 13.47
N ASN A 213 -10.90 -1.36 12.78
CA ASN A 213 -12.04 -1.10 11.91
C ASN A 213 -11.59 -1.29 10.46
N LEU A 214 -12.13 -2.27 9.74
CA LEU A 214 -11.77 -2.50 8.34
C LEU A 214 -12.91 -2.12 7.43
N ASP A 215 -12.66 -1.18 6.53
CA ASP A 215 -13.62 -0.68 5.55
C ASP A 215 -13.34 -1.25 4.16
N ARG A 216 -14.37 -1.86 3.56
CA ARG A 216 -14.33 -2.41 2.21
C ARG A 216 -14.14 -1.33 1.17
N ASP A 217 -14.78 -0.18 1.33
CA ASP A 217 -14.72 0.90 0.34
C ASP A 217 -13.33 1.53 0.33
N LEU A 218 -12.70 1.69 1.50
CA LEU A 218 -11.30 2.05 1.60
C LEU A 218 -10.36 1.00 0.97
N ILE A 219 -10.55 -0.30 1.25
CA ILE A 219 -9.76 -1.38 0.62
C ILE A 219 -9.84 -1.30 -0.92
N LYS A 220 -11.03 -1.10 -1.45
CA LYS A 220 -11.26 -0.93 -2.88
C LYS A 220 -10.58 0.33 -3.40
N ALA A 221 -10.71 1.46 -2.72
CA ALA A 221 -10.10 2.74 -3.11
C ALA A 221 -8.57 2.67 -3.11
N ILE A 222 -7.96 2.02 -2.11
CA ILE A 222 -6.52 1.77 -2.08
C ILE A 222 -6.09 0.99 -3.33
N TYR A 223 -6.78 -0.10 -3.66
CA TYR A 223 -6.43 -0.89 -4.83
C TYR A 223 -6.68 -0.15 -6.16
N LEU A 224 -7.78 0.59 -6.29
CA LEU A 224 -8.01 1.40 -7.48
C LEU A 224 -6.97 2.52 -7.66
N THR A 225 -6.43 3.03 -6.56
CA THR A 225 -5.44 4.11 -6.57
C THR A 225 -4.02 3.61 -6.81
N PHE A 226 -3.66 2.44 -6.24
CA PHE A 226 -2.27 1.96 -6.23
C PHE A 226 -2.08 0.58 -6.88
N GLY A 227 -3.16 -0.18 -7.04
CA GLY A 227 -3.12 -1.57 -7.51
C GLY A 227 -2.69 -1.71 -8.95
N GLU A 228 -3.03 -0.75 -9.82
CA GLU A 228 -2.61 -0.73 -11.23
C GLU A 228 -1.09 -0.70 -11.39
N TYR A 229 -0.30 -0.57 -10.33
CA TYR A 229 1.13 -0.54 -10.59
C TYR A 229 2.00 -1.34 -9.66
N ILE A 230 1.31 -2.10 -8.83
CA ILE A 230 1.85 -3.26 -8.17
C ILE A 230 1.89 -4.40 -9.19
N ASN A 231 3.09 -4.93 -9.45
CA ASN A 231 3.27 -6.11 -10.29
C ASN A 231 3.72 -7.34 -9.48
N SER A 232 3.89 -8.47 -10.16
CA SER A 232 4.34 -9.74 -9.58
C SER A 232 5.63 -9.66 -8.75
N ARG A 233 6.62 -8.88 -9.19
CA ARG A 233 7.88 -8.65 -8.46
C ARG A 233 7.64 -7.86 -7.17
N ASP A 234 6.83 -6.81 -7.25
CA ASP A 234 6.51 -5.96 -6.10
C ASP A 234 5.78 -6.76 -5.03
N VAL A 235 4.76 -7.52 -5.43
CA VAL A 235 3.95 -8.34 -4.52
C VAL A 235 4.79 -9.39 -3.83
N ARG A 236 5.73 -10.03 -4.54
CA ARG A 236 6.67 -10.98 -3.94
C ARG A 236 7.44 -10.34 -2.79
N ALA A 237 8.05 -9.17 -3.02
CA ALA A 237 8.81 -8.46 -2.00
C ALA A 237 7.93 -8.03 -0.82
N MET A 238 6.72 -7.52 -1.10
CA MET A 238 5.75 -7.11 -0.08
C MET A 238 5.30 -8.29 0.77
N ILE A 239 4.99 -9.44 0.17
CA ILE A 239 4.55 -10.64 0.87
C ILE A 239 5.63 -11.16 1.80
N GLU A 240 6.88 -11.26 1.33
CA GLU A 240 7.99 -11.71 2.18
C GLU A 240 8.18 -10.76 3.38
N TYR A 241 8.06 -9.45 3.17
CA TYR A 241 8.07 -8.49 4.26
C TYR A 241 6.89 -8.66 5.22
N TRP A 242 5.66 -8.77 4.70
CA TRP A 242 4.46 -8.94 5.53
C TRP A 242 4.46 -10.23 6.33
N LYS A 243 5.04 -11.33 5.82
CA LYS A 243 5.26 -12.56 6.59
C LYS A 243 6.08 -12.31 7.86
N THR A 244 6.99 -11.34 7.86
CA THR A 244 7.78 -10.96 9.05
C THR A 244 6.99 -10.08 10.03
N LEU A 245 6.04 -9.29 9.53
CA LEU A 245 5.26 -8.35 10.34
C LEU A 245 4.04 -9.01 10.99
N VAL A 246 3.36 -9.91 10.27
CA VAL A 246 2.09 -10.48 10.73
C VAL A 246 2.36 -11.53 11.80
N PRO A 247 1.89 -11.33 13.05
CA PRO A 247 2.11 -12.32 14.11
C PRO A 247 1.47 -13.65 13.74
N ASN A 248 2.12 -14.76 14.12
CA ASN A 248 1.59 -16.13 13.90
C ASN A 248 0.16 -16.33 14.45
N LYS A 249 -0.23 -15.52 15.44
CA LYS A 249 -1.56 -15.53 16.05
C LYS A 249 -2.63 -15.01 15.08
N CYS A 250 -2.31 -14.10 14.17
CA CYS A 250 -3.22 -13.56 13.15
C CYS A 250 -3.41 -14.54 11.97
N LEU A 251 -3.85 -15.77 12.27
CA LEU A 251 -3.93 -16.89 11.32
C LEU A 251 -4.66 -16.55 10.03
N ARG A 252 -5.76 -15.79 10.10
CA ARG A 252 -6.56 -15.41 8.93
C ARG A 252 -5.76 -14.59 7.92
N ILE A 253 -5.02 -13.59 8.41
CA ILE A 253 -4.17 -12.73 7.56
C ILE A 253 -2.99 -13.53 7.05
N LYS A 254 -2.36 -14.34 7.91
CA LYS A 254 -1.24 -15.19 7.51
C LYS A 254 -1.62 -16.17 6.40
N LEU A 255 -2.75 -16.87 6.55
CA LEU A 255 -3.31 -17.73 5.51
C LEU A 255 -3.64 -16.94 4.24
N THR A 256 -4.10 -15.70 4.35
CA THR A 256 -4.36 -14.85 3.18
C THR A 256 -3.07 -14.50 2.44
N ILE A 257 -1.98 -14.24 3.18
CA ILE A 257 -0.64 -14.01 2.62
C ILE A 257 -0.12 -15.29 1.95
N GLU A 258 -0.26 -16.45 2.59
CA GLU A 258 0.16 -17.74 2.03
C GLU A 258 -0.65 -18.13 0.78
N GLN A 259 -1.95 -17.81 0.77
CA GLN A 259 -2.85 -18.03 -0.37
C GLN A 259 -2.70 -17.01 -1.50
N ALA A 260 -1.85 -16.00 -1.33
CA ALA A 260 -1.58 -15.04 -2.39
C ALA A 260 -0.77 -15.67 -3.53
N GLU A 261 -0.02 -16.74 -3.25
CA GLU A 261 0.63 -17.53 -4.30
C GLU A 261 -0.42 -18.13 -5.22
N TRP A 262 -0.20 -17.97 -6.52
CA TRP A 262 -1.11 -18.38 -7.60
C TRP A 262 -2.47 -17.69 -7.59
N HIS A 263 -2.62 -16.61 -6.82
CA HIS A 263 -3.81 -15.76 -6.86
C HIS A 263 -4.04 -15.23 -8.29
N ASN A 264 -5.30 -15.13 -8.70
CA ASN A 264 -5.71 -14.79 -10.08
C ASN A 264 -5.19 -15.71 -11.20
N LEU A 265 -4.62 -16.87 -10.86
CA LEU A 265 -4.14 -17.88 -11.80
C LEU A 265 -4.86 -19.22 -11.66
N THR A 266 -6.05 -19.26 -11.05
CA THR A 266 -6.79 -20.50 -10.78
C THR A 266 -6.99 -21.35 -12.03
N SER A 267 -7.44 -20.76 -13.15
CA SER A 267 -7.58 -21.51 -14.41
C SER A 267 -6.27 -22.15 -14.87
N PHE A 268 -5.15 -21.45 -14.70
CA PHE A 268 -3.83 -21.94 -15.08
C PHE A 268 -3.39 -23.10 -14.19
N THR A 269 -3.49 -22.92 -12.86
CA THR A 269 -3.09 -23.95 -11.90
C THR A 269 -3.98 -25.18 -11.97
N SER A 270 -5.28 -25.02 -12.21
CA SER A 270 -6.22 -26.11 -12.46
C SER A 270 -5.80 -26.97 -13.66
N ILE A 271 -5.53 -26.35 -14.82
CA ILE A 271 -5.10 -27.09 -16.01
C ILE A 271 -3.73 -27.76 -15.79
N LYS A 272 -2.75 -27.04 -15.24
CA LYS A 272 -1.41 -27.58 -14.92
C LYS A 272 -1.52 -28.80 -14.00
N THR A 273 -2.39 -28.70 -12.98
CA THR A 273 -2.65 -29.78 -12.03
C THR A 273 -3.33 -30.97 -12.69
N ALA A 274 -4.39 -30.75 -13.48
CA ALA A 274 -5.11 -31.81 -14.17
C ALA A 274 -4.21 -32.61 -15.13
N LEU A 275 -3.38 -31.92 -15.93
CA LEU A 275 -2.40 -32.55 -16.82
C LEU A 275 -1.35 -33.36 -16.06
N THR A 276 -0.99 -32.91 -14.86
CA THR A 276 0.04 -33.56 -14.02
C THR A 276 -0.50 -34.77 -13.26
N LEU A 277 -1.72 -34.68 -12.71
CA LEU A 277 -2.34 -35.72 -11.90
C LEU A 277 -2.97 -36.83 -12.76
N HIS A 278 -3.60 -36.47 -13.88
CA HIS A 278 -4.34 -37.43 -14.72
C HIS A 278 -3.53 -37.85 -15.96
N LYS A 279 -2.31 -38.34 -15.77
CA LYS A 279 -1.43 -38.77 -16.88
C LYS A 279 -2.01 -39.89 -17.74
N GLN A 280 -2.92 -40.68 -17.18
CA GLN A 280 -3.58 -41.81 -17.86
C GLN A 280 -4.82 -41.39 -18.65
N PHE A 281 -5.31 -40.16 -18.48
CA PHE A 281 -6.40 -39.64 -19.29
C PHE A 281 -5.93 -39.45 -20.75
N TYR A 282 -6.80 -39.75 -21.70
CA TYR A 282 -6.49 -39.69 -23.14
C TYR A 282 -6.50 -38.24 -23.67
N TRP A 283 -5.66 -37.38 -23.09
CA TRP A 283 -5.52 -35.97 -23.47
C TRP A 283 -5.31 -35.77 -24.97
N ALA A 284 -4.58 -36.67 -25.62
CA ALA A 284 -4.34 -36.64 -27.05
C ALA A 284 -5.64 -36.63 -27.88
N ASN A 285 -6.64 -37.43 -27.49
CA ASN A 285 -7.92 -37.48 -28.21
C ASN A 285 -8.71 -36.18 -28.02
N LEU A 286 -8.67 -35.61 -26.81
CA LEU A 286 -9.30 -34.32 -26.53
C LEU A 286 -8.65 -33.19 -27.34
N PHE A 287 -7.32 -33.17 -27.44
CA PHE A 287 -6.58 -32.15 -28.18
C PHE A 287 -6.62 -32.30 -29.70
N GLN A 288 -7.15 -33.41 -30.23
CA GLN A 288 -7.47 -33.55 -31.65
C GLN A 288 -8.73 -32.77 -32.03
N LEU A 289 -9.61 -32.46 -31.06
CA LEU A 289 -10.76 -31.60 -31.30
C LEU A 289 -10.29 -30.16 -31.53
N HIS A 290 -10.70 -29.58 -32.65
CA HIS A 290 -10.21 -28.26 -33.12
C HIS A 290 -10.32 -27.16 -32.04
N ALA A 291 -11.42 -27.14 -31.28
CA ALA A 291 -11.65 -26.18 -30.21
C ALA A 291 -10.61 -26.26 -29.06
N TYR A 292 -10.13 -27.46 -28.72
CA TYR A 292 -9.18 -27.68 -27.63
C TYR A 292 -7.73 -27.59 -28.09
N SER A 293 -7.45 -27.96 -29.34
CA SER A 293 -6.11 -27.86 -29.94
C SER A 293 -5.57 -26.42 -29.93
N ALA A 294 -6.40 -25.47 -30.37
CA ALA A 294 -6.04 -24.05 -30.38
C ALA A 294 -5.81 -23.48 -28.97
N GLN A 295 -6.58 -23.94 -27.98
CA GLN A 295 -6.40 -23.51 -26.59
C GLN A 295 -5.18 -24.13 -25.93
N LEU A 296 -4.82 -25.36 -26.29
CA LEU A 296 -3.59 -25.99 -25.80
C LEU A 296 -2.35 -25.21 -26.24
N GLY A 297 -2.32 -24.73 -27.49
CA GLY A 297 -1.25 -23.86 -27.98
C GLY A 297 -1.13 -22.57 -27.16
N LYS A 298 -2.27 -21.92 -26.86
CA LYS A 298 -2.32 -20.72 -26.01
C LYS A 298 -1.91 -21.01 -24.56
N PHE A 299 -2.32 -22.15 -24.02
CA PHE A 299 -1.92 -22.59 -22.68
C PHE A 299 -0.41 -22.87 -22.58
N ARG A 300 0.21 -23.43 -23.63
CA ARG A 300 1.67 -23.59 -23.69
C ARG A 300 2.40 -22.25 -23.65
N ILE A 301 1.93 -21.27 -24.40
CA ILE A 301 2.45 -19.90 -24.34
C ILE A 301 2.30 -19.34 -22.91
N ALA A 302 1.15 -19.54 -22.27
CA ALA A 302 0.94 -19.14 -20.88
C ALA A 302 1.92 -19.83 -19.91
N MET A 303 2.21 -21.13 -20.10
CA MET A 303 3.22 -21.84 -19.30
C MET A 303 4.63 -21.25 -19.49
N ASP A 304 5.01 -20.91 -20.72
CA ASP A 304 6.34 -20.34 -21.01
C ASP A 304 6.50 -18.91 -20.46
N ILE A 305 5.40 -18.16 -20.37
CA ILE A 305 5.37 -16.79 -19.85
C ILE A 305 5.30 -16.76 -18.31
N ILE A 306 4.36 -17.51 -17.72
CA ILE A 306 4.18 -17.56 -16.26
C ILE A 306 5.34 -18.32 -15.61
N GLN A 307 5.83 -19.37 -16.28
CA GLN A 307 6.86 -20.28 -15.76
C GLN A 307 6.48 -20.80 -14.38
N ASP A 308 7.35 -20.59 -13.39
CA ASP A 308 7.12 -20.90 -11.99
C ASP A 308 7.08 -19.63 -11.13
N ASP A 309 6.56 -18.51 -11.68
CA ASP A 309 6.28 -17.31 -10.90
C ASP A 309 4.87 -17.38 -10.26
N PRO A 310 4.75 -17.74 -8.97
CA PRO A 310 3.47 -17.79 -8.27
C PRO A 310 2.75 -16.44 -8.19
N TYR A 311 3.43 -15.31 -8.38
CA TYR A 311 2.82 -13.99 -8.24
C TYR A 311 2.45 -13.35 -9.58
N TYR A 312 2.60 -14.07 -10.70
CA TYR A 312 2.33 -13.53 -12.03
C TYR A 312 0.90 -12.98 -12.19
N GLY A 313 -0.07 -13.51 -11.44
CA GLY A 313 -1.47 -13.05 -11.45
C GLY A 313 -1.70 -11.64 -10.90
N PHE A 314 -0.69 -11.02 -10.31
CA PHE A 314 -0.73 -9.61 -9.88
C PHE A 314 -0.29 -8.64 -10.97
N ASN A 315 0.19 -9.12 -12.13
CA ASN A 315 0.46 -8.24 -13.25
C ASN A 315 -0.87 -7.74 -13.85
N ASN A 316 -1.03 -6.42 -14.00
CA ASN A 316 -2.21 -5.82 -14.64
C ASN A 316 -2.59 -6.43 -15.97
N ASN A 317 -1.57 -6.66 -16.80
CA ASN A 317 -1.73 -7.17 -18.14
C ASN A 317 -1.09 -8.54 -18.22
N LEU A 318 -1.94 -9.56 -18.11
CA LEU A 318 -1.54 -10.96 -18.29
C LEU A 318 -1.29 -11.29 -19.78
N GLY A 319 -1.71 -10.43 -20.71
CA GLY A 319 -1.48 -10.57 -22.14
C GLY A 319 -1.81 -11.95 -22.69
N GLU A 320 -0.80 -12.60 -23.28
CA GLU A 320 -0.88 -13.94 -23.84
C GLU A 320 -1.12 -15.04 -22.76
N ALA A 321 -0.80 -14.77 -21.50
CA ALA A 321 -1.04 -15.67 -20.39
C ALA A 321 -2.45 -15.56 -19.77
N SER A 322 -3.30 -14.63 -20.24
CA SER A 322 -4.66 -14.45 -19.74
C SER A 322 -5.51 -15.72 -19.86
N SER A 323 -6.22 -16.07 -18.78
CA SER A 323 -7.11 -17.24 -18.71
C SER A 323 -8.24 -17.23 -19.74
N THR A 324 -8.67 -16.04 -20.17
CA THR A 324 -9.67 -15.86 -21.25
C THR A 324 -9.27 -16.54 -22.56
N ARG A 325 -7.98 -16.76 -22.78
CA ARG A 325 -7.43 -17.37 -24.00
C ARG A 325 -7.51 -18.90 -24.01
N TYR A 326 -7.66 -19.53 -22.85
CA TYR A 326 -7.70 -20.99 -22.67
C TYR A 326 -8.83 -21.44 -21.71
N CYS A 327 -9.96 -20.71 -21.72
CA CYS A 327 -11.06 -20.90 -20.77
C CYS A 327 -11.78 -22.25 -20.90
N LEU A 328 -11.87 -22.85 -22.10
CA LEU A 328 -12.53 -24.16 -22.29
C LEU A 328 -11.70 -25.28 -21.66
N LEU A 329 -10.37 -25.15 -21.65
CA LEU A 329 -9.51 -26.11 -20.96
C LEU A 329 -9.72 -26.05 -19.44
N ALA A 330 -9.93 -24.86 -18.88
CA ALA A 330 -10.17 -24.71 -17.44
C ALA A 330 -11.49 -25.34 -16.99
N GLN A 331 -12.49 -25.40 -17.86
CA GLN A 331 -13.81 -25.97 -17.56
C GLN A 331 -13.82 -27.51 -17.49
N LEU A 332 -12.76 -28.18 -17.95
CA LEU A 332 -12.66 -29.64 -17.91
C LEU A 332 -12.58 -30.20 -16.49
N GLU A 333 -12.12 -29.40 -15.52
CA GLU A 333 -12.06 -29.78 -14.10
C GLU A 333 -13.45 -29.94 -13.47
N THR A 334 -14.46 -29.18 -13.94
CA THR A 334 -15.83 -29.25 -13.39
C THR A 334 -16.67 -30.40 -13.94
N ALA A 335 -16.16 -31.14 -14.92
CA ALA A 335 -16.91 -32.19 -15.62
C ALA A 335 -16.43 -33.62 -15.29
N SER A 336 -15.41 -33.78 -14.45
CA SER A 336 -14.86 -35.06 -13.97
C SER A 336 -15.26 -35.35 -12.53
#